data_AF-A0A958FPU3-F1
#
_entry.id   AF-A0A958FPU3-F1
#
_cell.length_a   1.000
_cell.length_b   1.000
_cell.length_c   1.000
_cell.angle_alpha   90.00
_cell.angle_beta   90.00
_cell.angle_gamma   90.00
#
_symmetry.space_group_name_H-M   'P 1'
#
loop_
_entity.id
_entity.type
_entity.pdbx_description
1 polymer ?
#
loop_
_entity_poly.entity_id
_entity_poly.type
_entity_poly.pdbx_seq_one_letter_code
_entity_poly.pdbx_strand_id
1 'polypeptide(L)'
;MRLFKYIFSPHPKVTDFSITVHDGRTRLPYRWVLGCGFIALFLAIIALESGQFANSMPPLKQPVLRFTGLLVLAGLAFFYLSELIQFVRSGKRVMLVTLLLGALLRIAMLFSTPILEVDFNRYLWDGAVVANGMNPYAYSPEVVLSGENVPQELSDLAQQPGSTIGNINHAYLRTIYPPLTQVFFVAAYFIQPWSILAWQFLLFCADFATLLLIFALLRQLDLSPLWAAIFWLNPLYIKEIANSAHMDALIFPFLLAALLFQIRKKWFWAMVFLALSAGVKIWT
;
A
#
# COMPACT_ATOMS: atom_id res chain seq x y z
N MET A 1 16.84 -8.51 -20.71
CA MET A 1 18.30 -8.71 -20.57
C MET A 1 19.17 -7.45 -20.74
N ARG A 2 18.61 -6.26 -21.09
CA ARG A 2 19.35 -4.98 -21.11
C ARG A 2 19.30 -4.20 -19.78
N LEU A 3 18.28 -4.41 -18.94
CA LEU A 3 18.15 -3.78 -17.61
C LEU A 3 19.26 -4.17 -16.62
N PHE A 4 19.71 -5.43 -16.62
CA PHE A 4 20.72 -5.89 -15.65
C PHE A 4 22.14 -5.39 -15.92
N LYS A 5 22.49 -5.10 -17.19
CA LYS A 5 23.84 -4.64 -17.54
C LYS A 5 24.11 -3.18 -17.16
N TYR A 6 23.07 -2.36 -16.99
CA TYR A 6 23.24 -0.94 -16.65
C TYR A 6 23.36 -0.67 -15.15
N ILE A 7 22.84 -1.56 -14.30
CA ILE A 7 22.88 -1.41 -12.83
C ILE A 7 24.31 -1.60 -12.28
N PHE A 8 25.17 -2.34 -13.00
CA PHE A 8 26.53 -2.68 -12.57
C PHE A 8 27.64 -2.16 -13.51
N SER A 9 27.32 -1.29 -14.47
CA SER A 9 28.35 -0.68 -15.30
C SER A 9 29.04 0.44 -14.51
N PRO A 10 30.38 0.47 -14.40
CA PRO A 10 31.06 1.64 -13.88
C PRO A 10 30.70 2.84 -14.75
N HIS A 11 30.15 3.89 -14.13
CA HIS A 11 29.81 5.12 -14.83
C HIS A 11 31.07 5.69 -15.52
N PRO A 12 31.03 6.00 -16.82
CA PRO A 12 32.12 6.77 -17.41
C PRO A 12 32.16 8.14 -16.75
N LYS A 13 33.35 8.55 -16.28
CA LYS A 13 33.60 9.92 -15.85
C LYS A 13 33.29 10.84 -17.02
N VAL A 14 32.17 11.55 -16.95
CA VAL A 14 31.82 12.61 -17.89
C VAL A 14 32.78 13.76 -17.64
N THR A 15 33.89 13.79 -18.37
CA THR A 15 34.75 14.96 -18.51
C THR A 15 34.11 15.94 -19.48
N ASP A 16 34.11 17.21 -19.08
CA ASP A 16 33.66 18.40 -19.81
C ASP A 16 32.15 18.56 -20.10
N PHE A 17 31.47 19.19 -19.14
CA PHE A 17 30.41 20.15 -19.45
C PHE A 17 30.75 21.48 -18.78
N SER A 18 30.94 22.50 -19.62
CA SER A 18 31.00 23.91 -19.23
C SER A 18 29.92 24.22 -18.20
N ILE A 19 30.34 24.60 -16.99
CA ILE A 19 29.44 24.99 -15.90
C ILE A 19 28.88 26.38 -16.23
N THR A 20 27.80 26.42 -17.00
CA THR A 20 26.88 27.56 -16.96
C THR A 20 26.11 27.42 -15.65
N VAL A 21 26.46 28.25 -14.66
CA VAL A 21 25.67 28.43 -13.43
C VAL A 21 24.36 29.11 -13.83
N HIS A 22 23.38 28.32 -14.27
CA HIS A 22 22.01 28.77 -14.45
C HIS A 22 21.20 28.42 -13.19
N ASP A 23 20.85 29.48 -12.45
CA ASP A 23 19.78 29.66 -11.46
C ASP A 23 19.25 28.40 -10.75
N GLY A 24 19.34 28.40 -9.42
CA GLY A 24 18.87 27.36 -8.48
C GLY A 24 17.36 27.07 -8.49
N ARG A 25 16.64 27.47 -9.54
CA ARG A 25 15.25 27.13 -9.82
C ARG A 25 15.18 26.12 -10.96
N THR A 26 15.42 24.84 -10.63
CA THR A 26 15.08 23.74 -11.56
C THR A 26 13.61 23.88 -11.96
N ARG A 27 13.37 24.24 -13.23
CA ARG A 27 12.02 24.29 -13.80
C ARG A 27 11.46 22.86 -13.79
N LEU A 28 10.18 22.72 -13.45
CA LEU A 28 9.51 21.42 -13.52
C LEU A 28 9.51 20.93 -14.98
N PRO A 29 10.08 19.77 -15.28
CA PRO A 29 10.08 19.26 -16.64
C PRO A 29 8.64 19.01 -17.08
N TYR A 30 8.19 19.61 -18.18
CA TYR A 30 6.80 19.50 -18.61
C TYR A 30 6.37 18.04 -18.82
N ARG A 31 7.26 17.18 -19.34
CA ARG A 31 7.00 15.74 -19.53
C ARG A 31 6.73 15.01 -18.20
N TRP A 32 7.44 15.41 -17.14
CA TRP A 32 7.22 14.88 -15.79
C TRP A 32 5.84 15.29 -15.26
N VAL A 33 5.51 16.58 -15.41
CA VAL A 33 4.20 17.12 -14.99
C VAL A 33 3.06 16.45 -15.75
N LEU A 34 3.22 16.23 -17.06
CA LEU A 34 2.22 15.52 -17.87
C LEU A 34 2.02 14.08 -17.42
N GLY A 35 3.10 13.32 -17.20
CA GLY A 35 3.01 11.93 -16.70
C GLY A 35 2.31 11.86 -15.34
N CYS A 36 2.73 12.72 -14.40
CA CYS A 36 2.07 12.89 -13.11
C CYS A 36 0.59 13.25 -13.25
N GLY A 37 0.26 14.18 -14.15
CA GLY A 37 -1.10 14.65 -14.41
C GLY A 37 -2.01 13.55 -14.94
N PHE A 38 -1.53 12.70 -15.87
CA PHE A 38 -2.31 11.57 -16.37
C PHE A 38 -2.57 10.51 -15.29
N ILE A 39 -1.57 10.14 -14.50
CA ILE A 39 -1.76 9.23 -13.35
C ILE A 39 -2.81 9.81 -12.40
N ALA A 40 -2.67 11.10 -12.07
CA ALA A 40 -3.59 11.77 -11.16
C ALA A 40 -5.02 11.80 -11.69
N LEU A 41 -5.20 12.13 -12.97
CA LEU A 41 -6.49 12.19 -13.64
C LEU A 41 -7.20 10.84 -13.59
N PHE A 42 -6.54 9.76 -14.02
CA PHE A 42 -7.17 8.45 -14.09
C PHE A 42 -7.49 7.89 -12.70
N LEU A 43 -6.59 8.07 -11.72
CA LEU A 43 -6.87 7.67 -10.34
C LEU A 43 -7.97 8.51 -9.69
N ALA A 44 -8.07 9.81 -9.99
CA ALA A 44 -9.16 10.64 -9.50
C ALA A 44 -10.52 10.17 -10.06
N ILE A 45 -10.59 9.83 -11.35
CA ILE A 45 -11.81 9.26 -11.95
C ILE A 45 -12.16 7.94 -11.26
N ILE A 46 -11.19 7.05 -11.04
CA ILE A 46 -11.40 5.79 -10.32
C ILE A 46 -11.94 6.03 -8.89
N ALA A 47 -11.35 6.97 -8.15
CA ALA A 47 -11.81 7.30 -6.80
C ALA A 47 -13.24 7.85 -6.79
N LEU A 48 -13.59 8.73 -7.73
CA LEU A 48 -14.94 9.29 -7.87
C LEU A 48 -15.98 8.25 -8.30
N GLU A 49 -15.60 7.30 -9.15
CA GLU A 49 -16.48 6.22 -9.63
C GLU A 49 -16.56 5.02 -8.66
N SER A 50 -15.72 5.01 -7.61
CA SER A 50 -15.60 3.89 -6.67
C SER A 50 -16.91 3.46 -6.01
N GLY A 51 -17.85 4.38 -5.79
CA GLY A 51 -19.16 4.06 -5.21
C GLY A 51 -19.99 3.07 -6.04
N GLN A 52 -19.68 2.91 -7.33
CA GLN A 52 -20.30 1.91 -8.20
C GLN A 52 -19.86 0.47 -7.88
N PHE A 53 -18.88 0.30 -7.00
CA PHE A 53 -18.36 -0.99 -6.52
C PHE A 53 -18.79 -1.32 -5.08
N ALA A 54 -19.68 -0.51 -4.49
CA ALA A 54 -20.22 -0.81 -3.17
C ALA A 54 -20.88 -2.20 -3.13
N ASN A 55 -20.79 -2.89 -1.99
CA ASN A 55 -21.35 -4.25 -1.82
C ASN A 55 -22.85 -4.36 -2.13
N SER A 56 -23.59 -3.26 -2.11
CA SER A 56 -25.00 -3.20 -2.50
C SER A 56 -25.24 -3.30 -4.01
N MET A 57 -24.21 -3.09 -4.84
CA MET A 57 -24.30 -3.16 -6.29
C MET A 57 -24.10 -4.61 -6.79
N PRO A 58 -25.02 -5.16 -7.60
CA PRO A 58 -24.84 -6.48 -8.19
C PRO A 58 -23.53 -6.56 -9.00
N PRO A 59 -22.72 -7.63 -8.85
CA PRO A 59 -21.42 -7.73 -9.52
C PRO A 59 -21.47 -7.50 -11.04
N LEU A 60 -22.53 -8.00 -11.70
CA LEU A 60 -22.73 -7.84 -13.15
C LEU A 60 -23.02 -6.39 -13.60
N LYS A 61 -23.37 -5.49 -12.67
CA LYS A 61 -23.61 -4.08 -12.95
C LYS A 61 -22.40 -3.20 -12.63
N GLN A 62 -21.38 -3.75 -11.97
CA GLN A 62 -20.17 -2.99 -11.64
C GLN A 62 -19.39 -2.68 -12.92
N PRO A 63 -18.87 -1.46 -13.11
CA PRO A 63 -18.23 -1.02 -14.36
C PRO A 63 -16.79 -1.53 -14.49
N VAL A 64 -16.58 -2.84 -14.34
CA VAL A 64 -15.25 -3.48 -14.27
C VAL A 64 -14.38 -3.15 -15.49
N LEU A 65 -14.93 -3.23 -16.71
CA LEU A 65 -14.17 -2.93 -17.94
C LEU A 65 -13.66 -1.48 -17.97
N ARG A 66 -14.48 -0.52 -17.51
CA ARG A 66 -14.09 0.90 -17.44
C ARG A 66 -13.01 1.11 -16.40
N PHE A 67 -13.18 0.54 -15.21
CA PHE A 67 -12.17 0.56 -14.16
C PHE A 67 -10.83 -0.03 -14.63
N THR A 68 -10.85 -1.23 -15.22
CA THR A 68 -9.63 -1.86 -15.77
C THR A 68 -8.99 -0.99 -16.86
N GLY A 69 -9.79 -0.42 -17.77
CA GLY A 69 -9.30 0.49 -18.79
C GLY A 69 -8.59 1.72 -18.22
N LEU A 70 -9.19 2.37 -17.22
CA LEU A 70 -8.59 3.51 -16.52
C LEU A 70 -7.29 3.13 -15.79
N LEU A 71 -7.27 1.96 -15.13
CA LEU A 71 -6.07 1.48 -14.43
C LEU A 71 -4.93 1.14 -15.41
N VAL A 72 -5.24 0.56 -16.57
CA VAL A 72 -4.28 0.32 -17.65
C VAL A 72 -3.72 1.65 -18.17
N LEU A 73 -4.58 2.65 -18.43
CA LEU A 73 -4.13 3.97 -18.87
C LEU A 73 -3.23 4.65 -17.84
N ALA A 74 -3.57 4.56 -16.55
CA ALA A 74 -2.72 5.02 -15.46
C ALA A 74 -1.37 4.26 -15.44
N GLY A 75 -1.40 2.94 -15.65
CA GLY A 75 -0.22 2.08 -15.75
C GLY A 75 0.70 2.45 -16.93
N LEU A 76 0.14 2.79 -18.10
CA LEU A 76 0.91 3.28 -19.24
C LEU A 76 1.55 4.64 -18.96
N ALA A 77 0.83 5.57 -18.32
CA ALA A 77 1.38 6.85 -17.88
C ALA A 77 2.50 6.68 -16.85
N PHE A 78 2.34 5.73 -15.92
CA PHE A 78 3.36 5.35 -14.96
C PHE A 78 4.59 4.71 -15.62
N PHE A 79 4.40 3.78 -16.56
CA PHE A 79 5.50 3.16 -17.30
C PHE A 79 6.33 4.22 -18.03
N TYR A 80 5.64 5.13 -18.73
CA TYR A 80 6.28 6.28 -19.38
C TYR A 80 7.05 7.17 -18.38
N LEU A 81 6.46 7.48 -17.22
CA LEU A 81 7.10 8.27 -16.19
C LEU A 81 8.34 7.58 -15.62
N SER A 82 8.30 6.25 -15.46
CA SER A 82 9.43 5.47 -14.93
C SER A 82 10.67 5.54 -15.83
N GLU A 83 10.48 5.52 -17.15
CA GLU A 83 11.54 5.71 -18.15
C GLU A 83 12.14 7.12 -18.13
N LEU A 84 11.35 8.12 -17.71
CA LEU A 84 11.81 9.51 -17.61
C LEU A 84 12.68 9.78 -16.38
N ILE A 85 12.57 8.98 -15.30
CA ILE A 85 13.23 9.26 -14.02
C ILE A 85 14.73 9.50 -14.18
N GLN A 86 15.40 8.67 -15.00
CA GLN A 86 16.84 8.77 -15.25
C GLN A 86 17.27 10.08 -15.95
N PHE A 87 16.34 10.76 -16.62
CA PHE A 87 16.59 12.02 -17.34
C PHE A 87 16.15 13.26 -16.54
N VAL A 88 15.47 13.08 -15.40
CA VAL A 88 14.96 14.17 -14.58
C VAL A 88 15.88 14.41 -13.39
N ARG A 89 16.36 15.66 -13.26
CA ARG A 89 17.13 16.06 -12.07
C ARG A 89 16.21 16.10 -10.84
N SER A 90 16.65 15.50 -9.75
CA SER A 90 15.95 15.46 -8.46
C SER A 90 16.03 16.79 -7.70
N GLY A 91 15.52 17.86 -8.30
CA GLY A 91 15.41 19.18 -7.67
C GLY A 91 14.31 19.23 -6.61
N LYS A 92 14.43 20.16 -5.65
CA LYS A 92 13.47 20.33 -4.53
C LYS A 92 12.02 20.42 -5.01
N ARG A 93 11.76 21.16 -6.10
CA ARG A 93 10.40 21.33 -6.67
C ARG A 93 9.84 20.02 -7.24
N VAL A 94 10.65 19.27 -7.99
CA VAL A 94 10.25 17.97 -8.56
C VAL A 94 9.92 16.99 -7.43
N MET A 95 10.77 16.92 -6.41
CA MET A 95 10.53 16.09 -5.24
C MET A 95 9.26 16.50 -4.49
N LEU A 96 9.08 17.80 -4.22
CA LEU A 96 7.90 18.30 -3.51
C LEU A 96 6.61 17.96 -4.27
N VAL A 97 6.55 18.20 -5.58
CA VAL A 97 5.38 17.87 -6.40
C VAL A 97 5.11 16.37 -6.40
N THR A 98 6.15 15.55 -6.55
CA THR A 98 6.04 14.08 -6.54
C THR A 98 5.50 13.58 -5.21
N LEU A 99 6.02 14.09 -4.09
CA LEU A 99 5.61 13.71 -2.74
C LEU A 99 4.17 14.14 -2.45
N LEU A 100 3.85 15.41 -2.70
CA LEU A 100 2.50 15.94 -2.50
C LEU A 100 1.48 15.21 -3.36
N LEU A 101 1.80 14.94 -4.63
CA LEU A 101 0.89 14.23 -5.52
C LEU A 101 0.60 12.82 -4.98
N GLY A 102 1.62 12.02 -4.68
CA GLY A 102 1.37 10.65 -4.20
C GLY A 102 0.66 10.62 -2.83
N ALA A 103 0.83 11.64 -1.98
CA ALA A 103 0.06 11.80 -0.75
C ALA A 103 -1.41 12.13 -1.03
N LEU A 104 -1.68 13.08 -1.93
CA LEU A 104 -3.03 13.46 -2.33
C LEU A 104 -3.78 12.29 -2.98
N LEU A 105 -3.10 11.49 -3.81
CA LEU A 105 -3.71 10.30 -4.42
C LEU A 105 -4.10 9.26 -3.39
N ARG A 106 -3.27 9.04 -2.36
CA ARG A 106 -3.61 8.16 -1.23
C ARG A 106 -4.81 8.71 -0.47
N ILE A 107 -4.80 9.99 -0.11
CA ILE A 107 -5.92 10.64 0.59
C ILE A 107 -7.22 10.49 -0.20
N ALA A 108 -7.18 10.72 -1.53
CA ALA A 108 -8.36 10.52 -2.38
C ALA A 108 -8.88 9.08 -2.33
N MET A 109 -7.98 8.08 -2.27
CA MET A 109 -8.34 6.67 -2.14
C MET A 109 -8.85 6.29 -0.74
N LEU A 110 -8.35 6.91 0.34
CA LEU A 110 -8.85 6.68 1.70
C LEU A 110 -10.35 6.98 1.83
N PHE A 111 -10.84 8.01 1.12
CA PHE A 111 -12.26 8.40 1.14
C PHE A 111 -13.08 7.78 0.00
N SER A 112 -12.51 6.84 -0.74
CA SER A 112 -13.19 6.11 -1.81
C SER A 112 -13.72 4.76 -1.30
N THR A 113 -14.69 4.18 -2.00
CA THR A 113 -15.19 2.83 -1.68
C THR A 113 -14.17 1.78 -2.14
N PRO A 114 -13.80 0.77 -1.33
CA PRO A 114 -12.93 -0.31 -1.79
C PRO A 114 -13.46 -0.96 -3.07
N ILE A 115 -12.62 -1.06 -4.09
CA ILE A 115 -13.00 -1.54 -5.42
C ILE A 115 -12.61 -3.01 -5.56
N LEU A 116 -13.62 -3.87 -5.70
CA LEU A 116 -13.45 -5.32 -5.86
C LEU A 116 -12.64 -5.96 -4.72
N GLU A 117 -12.79 -5.43 -3.50
CA GLU A 117 -12.11 -5.91 -2.31
C GLU A 117 -13.08 -5.97 -1.12
N VAL A 118 -12.99 -7.06 -0.36
CA VAL A 118 -13.81 -7.33 0.83
C VAL A 118 -13.01 -7.93 2.00
N ASP A 119 -11.73 -8.25 1.81
CA ASP A 119 -10.89 -8.90 2.83
C ASP A 119 -10.70 -8.05 4.08
N PHE A 120 -10.85 -6.71 3.96
CA PHE A 120 -10.81 -5.82 5.12
C PHE A 120 -11.87 -6.15 6.17
N ASN A 121 -13.02 -6.73 5.78
CA ASN A 121 -14.04 -7.19 6.75
C ASN A 121 -13.46 -8.25 7.67
N ARG A 122 -12.60 -9.12 7.13
CA ARG A 122 -11.94 -10.16 7.92
C ARG A 122 -10.92 -9.57 8.89
N TYR A 123 -10.18 -8.55 8.46
CA TYR A 123 -9.22 -7.85 9.32
C TYR A 123 -9.92 -7.18 10.51
N LEU A 124 -11.04 -6.49 10.26
CA LEU A 124 -11.83 -5.82 11.30
C LEU A 124 -12.43 -6.83 12.28
N TRP A 125 -12.94 -7.96 11.78
CA TRP A 125 -13.49 -9.03 12.60
C TRP A 125 -12.43 -9.68 13.49
N ASP A 126 -11.32 -10.14 12.91
CA ASP A 126 -10.27 -10.79 13.70
C ASP A 126 -9.67 -9.83 14.74
N GLY A 127 -9.50 -8.55 14.39
CA GLY A 127 -9.06 -7.51 15.31
C GLY A 127 -9.99 -7.34 16.50
N ALA A 128 -11.31 -7.36 16.28
CA ALA A 128 -12.31 -7.28 17.34
C ALA A 128 -12.30 -8.54 18.23
N VAL A 129 -12.20 -9.73 17.64
CA VAL A 129 -12.14 -11.00 18.38
C VAL A 129 -10.94 -10.99 19.33
N VAL A 130 -9.75 -10.62 18.84
CA VAL A 130 -8.53 -10.60 19.65
C VAL A 130 -8.58 -9.47 20.69
N ALA A 131 -9.07 -8.29 20.33
CA ALA A 131 -9.22 -7.16 21.27
C ALA A 131 -10.12 -7.48 22.46
N ASN A 132 -11.09 -8.40 22.29
CA ASN A 132 -11.96 -8.88 23.37
C ASN A 132 -11.42 -10.15 24.06
N GLY A 133 -10.13 -10.46 23.90
CA GLY A 133 -9.46 -11.57 24.60
C GLY A 133 -9.78 -12.96 24.06
N MET A 134 -10.43 -13.04 22.88
CA MET A 134 -10.81 -14.31 22.26
C MET A 134 -9.80 -14.76 21.22
N ASN A 135 -9.75 -16.07 20.98
CA ASN A 135 -8.83 -16.69 20.03
C ASN A 135 -9.39 -16.64 18.59
N PRO A 136 -8.79 -15.90 17.64
CA PRO A 136 -9.29 -15.77 16.26
C PRO A 136 -9.09 -17.05 15.42
N TYR A 137 -8.30 -18.01 15.93
CA TYR A 137 -8.06 -19.31 15.30
C TYR A 137 -9.05 -20.38 15.77
N ALA A 138 -9.91 -20.09 16.76
CA ALA A 138 -10.81 -21.09 17.35
C ALA A 138 -12.05 -21.35 16.49
N TYR A 139 -12.71 -20.29 16.01
CA TYR A 139 -13.97 -20.36 15.28
C TYR A 139 -13.88 -19.62 13.96
N SER A 140 -14.54 -20.15 12.93
CA SER A 140 -14.72 -19.45 11.66
C SER A 140 -15.93 -18.50 11.78
N PRO A 141 -15.95 -17.38 11.03
CA PRO A 141 -17.11 -16.47 11.01
C PRO A 141 -18.44 -17.16 10.73
N GLU A 142 -18.47 -18.18 9.86
CA GLU A 142 -19.68 -18.94 9.56
C GLU A 142 -20.22 -19.70 10.79
N VAL A 143 -19.36 -20.32 11.58
CA VAL A 143 -19.76 -21.02 12.82
C VAL A 143 -20.23 -20.02 13.88
N VAL A 144 -19.65 -18.83 13.92
CA VAL A 144 -20.12 -17.76 14.81
C VAL A 144 -21.51 -17.29 14.41
N LEU A 145 -21.77 -17.14 13.10
CA LEU A 145 -23.07 -16.74 12.57
C LEU A 145 -24.15 -17.80 12.77
N SER A 146 -23.82 -19.09 12.77
CA SER A 146 -24.78 -20.16 13.04
C SER A 146 -25.20 -20.22 14.52
N GLY A 147 -24.39 -19.67 15.43
CA GLY A 147 -24.65 -19.65 16.87
C GLY A 147 -24.50 -21.02 17.54
N GLU A 148 -24.06 -22.05 16.83
CA GLU A 148 -23.98 -23.41 17.34
C GLU A 148 -22.62 -23.67 18.03
N ASN A 149 -22.65 -24.00 19.32
CA ASN A 149 -21.45 -24.32 20.13
C ASN A 149 -20.39 -23.20 20.18
N VAL A 150 -20.81 -21.94 20.12
CA VAL A 150 -19.92 -20.78 20.28
C VAL A 150 -20.11 -20.09 21.63
N PRO A 151 -19.05 -19.52 22.24
CA PRO A 151 -19.18 -18.73 23.47
C PRO A 151 -20.18 -17.58 23.31
N GLN A 152 -20.90 -17.26 24.38
CA GLN A 152 -21.91 -16.20 24.37
C GLN A 152 -21.26 -14.84 24.04
N GLU A 153 -20.08 -14.56 24.59
CA GLU A 153 -19.36 -13.31 24.37
C GLU A 153 -19.00 -13.11 22.89
N LEU A 154 -18.67 -14.19 22.18
CA LEU A 154 -18.37 -14.16 20.75
C LEU A 154 -19.64 -13.94 19.92
N SER A 155 -20.77 -14.51 20.35
CA SER A 155 -22.08 -14.31 19.75
C SER A 155 -22.55 -12.87 19.94
N ASP A 156 -22.37 -12.31 21.13
CA ASP A 156 -22.68 -10.91 21.44
C ASP A 156 -21.79 -9.97 20.63
N LEU A 157 -20.50 -10.29 20.51
CA LEU A 157 -19.58 -9.55 19.66
C LEU A 157 -20.03 -9.57 18.19
N ALA A 158 -20.55 -10.69 17.68
CA ALA A 158 -21.03 -10.80 16.30
C ALA A 158 -22.29 -9.96 16.01
N GLN A 159 -23.02 -9.53 17.04
CA GLN A 159 -24.18 -8.65 16.90
C GLN A 159 -23.80 -7.16 16.85
N GLN A 160 -22.64 -6.77 17.38
CA GLN A 160 -22.16 -5.38 17.35
C GLN A 160 -21.83 -4.86 15.92
N PRO A 161 -21.16 -5.62 15.04
CA PRO A 161 -20.62 -5.11 13.79
C PRO A 161 -21.61 -5.21 12.64
N GLY A 162 -22.78 -4.57 12.73
CA GLY A 162 -23.76 -4.44 11.64
C GLY A 162 -23.65 -5.52 10.54
N SER A 163 -23.06 -5.17 9.39
CA SER A 163 -22.85 -6.09 8.26
C SER A 163 -21.42 -6.66 8.12
N THR A 164 -20.45 -6.32 8.98
CA THR A 164 -19.02 -6.64 8.75
C THR A 164 -18.80 -8.15 8.71
N ILE A 165 -19.26 -8.89 9.72
CA ILE A 165 -19.09 -10.35 9.78
C ILE A 165 -19.81 -11.06 8.62
N GLY A 166 -20.98 -10.55 8.22
CA GLY A 166 -21.76 -11.07 7.09
C GLY A 166 -21.15 -10.78 5.72
N ASN A 167 -20.23 -9.82 5.62
CA ASN A 167 -19.53 -9.46 4.38
C ASN A 167 -18.14 -10.11 4.27
N ILE A 168 -17.77 -10.99 5.21
CA ILE A 168 -16.49 -11.71 5.16
C ILE A 168 -16.51 -12.73 4.03
N ASN A 169 -15.54 -12.63 3.11
CA ASN A 169 -15.33 -13.66 2.11
C ASN A 169 -14.74 -14.92 2.75
N HIS A 170 -15.05 -16.09 2.17
CA HIS A 170 -14.63 -17.40 2.69
C HIS A 170 -14.89 -17.57 4.20
N ALA A 171 -16.10 -17.22 4.66
CA ALA A 171 -16.51 -17.24 6.07
C ALA A 171 -16.36 -18.60 6.77
N TYR A 172 -16.30 -19.70 6.04
CA TYR A 172 -16.01 -21.04 6.56
C TYR A 172 -14.57 -21.19 7.09
N LEU A 173 -13.64 -20.34 6.66
CA LEU A 173 -12.24 -20.40 7.09
C LEU A 173 -12.05 -19.76 8.48
N ARG A 174 -11.27 -20.43 9.31
CA ARG A 174 -10.64 -19.80 10.50
C ARG A 174 -9.55 -18.83 10.04
N THR A 175 -9.05 -18.01 10.96
CA THR A 175 -8.07 -17.01 10.55
C THR A 175 -6.81 -17.67 10.00
N ILE A 176 -6.38 -17.17 8.85
CA ILE A 176 -5.13 -17.55 8.20
C ILE A 176 -4.02 -16.52 8.49
N TYR A 177 -4.36 -15.42 9.17
CA TYR A 177 -3.43 -14.33 9.41
C TYR A 177 -2.54 -14.64 10.61
N PRO A 178 -1.21 -14.53 10.47
CA PRO A 178 -0.28 -14.78 11.58
C PRO A 178 -0.47 -13.84 12.77
N PRO A 179 0.06 -14.20 13.96
CA PRO A 179 -0.10 -13.39 15.19
C PRO A 179 0.40 -11.95 15.08
N LEU A 180 1.48 -11.69 14.32
CA LEU A 180 1.98 -10.32 14.19
C LEU A 180 1.03 -9.43 13.38
N THR A 181 0.34 -9.98 12.38
CA THR A 181 -0.68 -9.23 11.63
C THR A 181 -1.90 -8.95 12.48
N GLN A 182 -2.28 -9.89 13.35
CA GLN A 182 -3.35 -9.69 14.33
C GLN A 182 -3.11 -8.48 15.24
N VAL A 183 -1.85 -8.18 15.62
CA VAL A 183 -1.51 -6.98 16.40
C VAL A 183 -1.97 -5.70 15.69
N PHE A 184 -1.84 -5.62 14.37
CA PHE A 184 -2.28 -4.44 13.61
C PHE A 184 -3.81 -4.38 13.48
N PHE A 185 -4.48 -5.52 13.35
CA PHE A 185 -5.94 -5.58 13.36
C PHE A 185 -6.51 -5.12 14.70
N VAL A 186 -5.91 -5.56 15.81
CA VAL A 186 -6.24 -5.10 17.17
C VAL A 186 -5.99 -3.60 17.33
N ALA A 187 -4.87 -3.10 16.81
CA ALA A 187 -4.58 -1.67 16.85
C ALA A 187 -5.65 -0.84 16.11
N ALA A 188 -6.14 -1.33 14.96
CA ALA A 188 -7.22 -0.67 14.23
C ALA A 188 -8.51 -0.60 15.06
N TYR A 189 -8.87 -1.71 15.72
CA TYR A 189 -10.04 -1.79 16.59
C TYR A 189 -9.96 -0.79 17.76
N PHE A 190 -8.80 -0.63 18.39
CA PHE A 190 -8.61 0.34 19.47
C PHE A 190 -8.60 1.80 19.02
N ILE A 191 -8.18 2.09 17.78
CA ILE A 191 -8.29 3.45 17.22
C ILE A 191 -9.76 3.81 17.02
N GLN A 192 -10.50 2.93 16.34
CA GLN A 192 -11.94 3.07 16.17
C GLN A 192 -12.54 1.70 15.81
N PRO A 193 -13.39 1.11 16.66
CA PRO A 193 -14.00 -0.18 16.40
C PRO A 193 -14.72 -0.21 15.05
N TRP A 194 -14.52 -1.29 14.30
CA TRP A 194 -15.21 -1.56 13.02
C TRP A 194 -14.97 -0.53 11.91
N SER A 195 -13.96 0.33 12.05
CA SER A 195 -13.67 1.40 11.10
C SER A 195 -12.63 0.99 10.06
N ILE A 196 -13.05 0.90 8.80
CA ILE A 196 -12.11 0.76 7.67
C ILE A 196 -11.13 1.94 7.61
N LEU A 197 -11.56 3.15 7.97
CA LEU A 197 -10.71 4.33 7.95
C LEU A 197 -9.56 4.22 8.97
N ALA A 198 -9.84 3.67 10.16
CA ALA A 198 -8.79 3.41 11.16
C ALA A 198 -7.78 2.38 10.66
N TRP A 199 -8.24 1.34 9.97
CA TRP A 199 -7.39 0.35 9.33
C TRP A 199 -6.54 0.96 8.19
N GLN A 200 -7.16 1.70 7.27
CA GLN A 200 -6.46 2.40 6.19
C GLN A 200 -5.44 3.42 6.71
N PHE A 201 -5.72 4.08 7.84
CA PHE A 201 -4.77 4.98 8.48
C PHE A 201 -3.50 4.25 8.96
N LEU A 202 -3.64 3.06 9.56
CA LEU A 202 -2.49 2.24 9.94
C LEU A 202 -1.69 1.79 8.71
N LEU A 203 -2.37 1.38 7.63
CA LEU A 203 -1.71 1.02 6.37
C LEU A 203 -1.01 2.22 5.73
N PHE A 204 -1.60 3.41 5.78
CA PHE A 204 -0.96 4.64 5.33
C PHE A 204 0.30 4.97 6.14
N CYS A 205 0.30 4.75 7.45
CA CYS A 205 1.49 4.89 8.29
C CYS A 205 2.58 3.89 7.89
N ALA A 206 2.23 2.63 7.60
CA ALA A 206 3.17 1.61 7.13
C ALA A 206 3.73 1.93 5.72
N ASP A 207 2.90 2.43 4.82
CA ASP A 207 3.27 2.89 3.47
C ASP A 207 4.21 4.10 3.55
N PHE A 208 3.94 5.07 4.44
CA PHE A 208 4.83 6.19 4.67
C PHE A 208 6.18 5.77 5.28
N ALA A 209 6.18 4.84 6.23
CA ALA A 209 7.41 4.26 6.76
C ALA A 209 8.22 3.55 5.66
N THR A 210 7.54 2.85 4.74
CA THR A 210 8.14 2.23 3.56
C THR A 210 8.81 3.28 2.67
N LEU A 211 8.15 4.39 2.38
CA LEU A 211 8.74 5.50 1.62
C LEU A 211 10.02 6.05 2.28
N LEU A 212 10.02 6.26 3.59
CA LEU A 212 11.20 6.73 4.33
C LEU A 212 12.36 5.74 4.24
N LEU A 213 12.08 4.44 4.32
CA LEU A 213 13.08 3.38 4.18
C LEU A 213 13.62 3.29 2.75
N ILE A 214 12.79 3.51 1.73
CA ILE A 214 13.24 3.62 0.33
C ILE A 214 14.22 4.80 0.20
N PHE A 215 13.91 5.98 0.75
CA PHE A 215 14.85 7.09 0.73
C PHE A 215 16.16 6.78 1.44
N ALA A 216 16.10 6.08 2.59
CA ALA A 216 17.29 5.65 3.30
C ALA A 216 18.14 4.68 2.47
N LEU A 217 17.51 3.72 1.78
CA LEU A 217 18.18 2.77 0.88
C LEU A 217 18.79 3.46 -0.34
N LEU A 218 18.04 4.33 -1.02
CA LEU A 218 18.55 5.10 -2.17
C LEU A 218 19.80 5.91 -1.79
N ARG A 219 19.80 6.51 -0.60
CA ARG A 219 20.97 7.22 -0.07
C ARG A 219 22.16 6.30 0.20
N GLN A 220 21.95 5.08 0.69
CA GLN A 220 23.05 4.12 0.90
C GLN A 220 23.64 3.61 -0.43
N LEU A 221 22.82 3.57 -1.48
CA LEU A 221 23.20 3.11 -2.81
C LEU A 221 23.73 4.24 -3.72
N ASP A 222 23.83 5.47 -3.21
CA ASP A 222 24.17 6.68 -3.96
C ASP A 222 23.29 6.90 -5.20
N LEU A 223 22.00 6.53 -5.08
CA LEU A 223 20.99 6.69 -6.12
C LEU A 223 20.17 7.97 -5.87
N SER A 224 19.69 8.56 -6.96
CA SER A 224 18.80 9.72 -6.89
C SER A 224 17.55 9.41 -6.05
N PRO A 225 17.15 10.30 -5.12
CA PRO A 225 15.91 10.11 -4.35
C PRO A 225 14.65 10.09 -5.23
N LEU A 226 14.73 10.61 -6.47
CA LEU A 226 13.59 10.61 -7.39
C LEU A 226 13.14 9.19 -7.78
N TRP A 227 14.03 8.19 -7.67
CA TRP A 227 13.65 6.78 -7.87
C TRP A 227 12.56 6.30 -6.91
N ALA A 228 12.36 6.96 -5.77
CA ALA A 228 11.23 6.69 -4.88
C ALA A 228 9.87 6.92 -5.57
N ALA A 229 9.82 7.70 -6.66
CA ALA A 229 8.61 7.91 -7.45
C ALA A 229 8.05 6.60 -8.05
N ILE A 230 8.90 5.60 -8.34
CA ILE A 230 8.44 4.29 -8.83
C ILE A 230 7.52 3.63 -7.82
N PHE A 231 7.83 3.74 -6.54
CA PHE A 231 6.97 3.25 -5.48
C PHE A 231 5.80 4.22 -5.22
N TRP A 232 6.12 5.50 -5.06
CA TRP A 232 5.17 6.50 -4.56
C TRP A 232 4.06 6.86 -5.55
N LEU A 233 4.30 6.75 -6.86
CA LEU A 233 3.32 7.10 -7.91
C LEU A 233 2.81 5.87 -8.67
N ASN A 234 3.08 4.65 -8.22
CA ASN A 234 2.57 3.45 -8.88
C ASN A 234 1.04 3.34 -8.71
N PRO A 235 0.25 3.42 -9.80
CA PRO A 235 -1.21 3.44 -9.72
C PRO A 235 -1.78 2.12 -9.21
N LEU A 236 -1.16 0.99 -9.54
CA LEU A 236 -1.59 -0.32 -9.04
C LEU A 236 -1.34 -0.40 -7.53
N TYR A 237 -0.16 0.01 -7.07
CA TYR A 237 0.17 0.01 -5.65
C TYR A 237 -0.76 0.92 -4.85
N ILE A 238 -1.04 2.13 -5.35
CA ILE A 238 -1.97 3.07 -4.72
C ILE A 238 -3.38 2.46 -4.63
N LYS A 239 -3.88 1.84 -5.71
CA LYS A 239 -5.17 1.14 -5.68
C LYS A 239 -5.18 0.04 -4.62
N GLU A 240 -4.18 -0.84 -4.61
CA GLU A 240 -4.23 -2.01 -3.71
C GLU A 240 -4.03 -1.65 -2.23
N ILE A 241 -3.14 -0.72 -1.93
CA ILE A 241 -2.85 -0.39 -0.53
C ILE A 241 -3.80 0.67 0.03
N ALA A 242 -4.05 1.74 -0.72
CA ALA A 242 -4.85 2.84 -0.20
C ALA A 242 -6.36 2.63 -0.40
N ASN A 243 -6.81 2.04 -1.51
CA ASN A 243 -8.23 1.78 -1.78
C ASN A 243 -8.67 0.39 -1.30
N SER A 244 -8.02 -0.70 -1.72
CA SER A 244 -8.38 -2.05 -1.27
C SER A 244 -8.10 -2.25 0.24
N ALA A 245 -7.22 -1.42 0.82
CA ALA A 245 -6.82 -1.54 2.22
C ALA A 245 -6.22 -2.93 2.54
N HIS A 246 -5.44 -3.48 1.60
CA HIS A 246 -4.88 -4.81 1.76
C HIS A 246 -3.73 -4.80 2.78
N MET A 247 -3.68 -5.81 3.66
CA MET A 247 -2.71 -5.91 4.76
C MET A 247 -1.25 -6.06 4.30
N ASP A 248 -1.01 -6.34 3.01
CA ASP A 248 0.32 -6.62 2.45
C ASP A 248 1.26 -5.41 2.58
N ALA A 249 0.72 -4.20 2.72
CA ALA A 249 1.52 -3.01 3.00
C ALA A 249 2.34 -3.11 4.30
N LEU A 250 1.90 -3.91 5.27
CA LEU A 250 2.59 -4.11 6.54
C LEU A 250 3.93 -4.86 6.37
N ILE A 251 4.11 -5.61 5.29
CA ILE A 251 5.32 -6.41 5.03
C ILE A 251 6.51 -5.48 4.70
N PHE A 252 6.28 -4.49 3.85
CA PHE A 252 7.34 -3.66 3.25
C PHE A 252 8.22 -2.90 4.25
N PRO A 253 7.71 -2.25 5.32
CA PRO A 253 8.59 -1.55 6.24
C PRO A 253 9.55 -2.51 6.95
N PHE A 254 9.11 -3.71 7.33
CA PHE A 254 9.98 -4.70 7.94
C PHE A 254 11.01 -5.25 6.95
N LEU A 255 10.58 -5.60 5.73
CA LEU A 255 11.46 -6.11 4.69
C LEU A 255 12.55 -5.10 4.29
N LEU A 256 12.18 -3.84 4.06
CA LEU A 256 13.13 -2.80 3.68
C LEU A 256 14.06 -2.43 4.83
N ALA A 257 13.59 -2.44 6.08
CA ALA A 257 14.45 -2.27 7.24
C ALA A 257 15.48 -3.41 7.34
N ALA A 258 15.08 -4.65 7.08
CA ALA A 258 15.99 -5.79 7.04
C ALA A 258 17.10 -5.58 5.98
N LEU A 259 16.73 -5.18 4.77
CA LEU A 259 17.69 -4.87 3.70
C LEU A 259 18.62 -3.71 4.08
N LEU A 260 18.10 -2.65 4.69
CA LEU A 260 18.89 -1.50 5.11
C LEU A 260 19.91 -1.88 6.19
N PHE A 261 19.51 -2.70 7.16
CA PHE A 261 20.43 -3.21 8.18
C PHE A 261 21.46 -4.18 7.60
N GLN A 262 21.07 -4.99 6.61
CA GLN A 262 21.98 -5.89 5.91
C GLN A 262 23.10 -5.11 5.18
N ILE A 263 22.75 -4.06 4.42
CA ILE A 263 23.73 -3.19 3.74
C ILE A 263 24.68 -2.52 4.74
N ARG A 264 24.15 -2.13 5.91
CA ARG A 264 24.93 -1.53 7.01
C ARG A 264 25.70 -2.55 7.85
N LYS A 265 25.72 -3.84 7.47
CA LYS A 265 26.39 -4.93 8.20
C LYS A 265 25.91 -5.09 9.65
N LYS A 266 24.64 -4.75 9.93
CA LYS A 266 23.98 -4.95 11.24
C LYS A 266 23.13 -6.23 11.20
N TRP A 267 23.81 -7.37 11.07
CA TRP A 267 23.22 -8.68 10.80
C TRP A 267 22.11 -9.10 11.75
N PHE A 268 22.31 -8.89 13.06
CA PHE A 268 21.29 -9.22 14.06
C PHE A 268 19.96 -8.52 13.76
N TRP A 269 20.00 -7.21 13.55
CA TRP A 269 18.81 -6.43 13.22
C TRP A 269 18.24 -6.79 11.85
N ALA A 270 19.09 -7.11 10.87
CA ALA A 270 18.61 -7.60 9.58
C ALA A 270 17.76 -8.87 9.75
N MET A 271 18.23 -9.83 10.56
CA MET A 271 17.49 -11.07 10.85
C MET A 271 16.20 -10.82 11.63
N VAL A 272 16.23 -9.94 12.65
CA VAL A 272 15.03 -9.57 13.42
C VAL A 272 13.94 -8.99 12.51
N PHE A 273 14.29 -8.01 11.68
CA PHE A 273 13.32 -7.37 10.79
C PHE A 273 12.84 -8.30 9.67
N LEU A 274 13.68 -9.23 9.20
CA LEU A 274 13.26 -10.25 8.25
C LEU A 274 12.27 -11.23 8.88
N ALA A 275 12.52 -11.66 10.13
CA ALA A 275 11.61 -12.51 10.88
C ALA A 275 10.26 -11.80 11.15
N LEU A 276 10.27 -10.51 11.47
CA LEU A 276 9.05 -9.71 11.59
C LEU A 276 8.31 -9.63 10.25
N SER A 277 9.00 -9.42 9.12
CA SER A 277 8.38 -9.42 7.80
C SER A 277 7.69 -10.74 7.48
N ALA A 278 8.34 -11.88 7.75
CA ALA A 278 7.75 -13.21 7.59
C ALA A 278 6.60 -13.45 8.58
N GLY A 279 6.69 -12.87 9.78
CA GLY A 279 5.66 -12.90 10.80
C GLY A 279 4.39 -12.15 10.40
N VAL A 280 4.45 -11.16 9.49
CA VAL A 280 3.27 -10.49 8.95
C VAL A 280 2.55 -11.39 7.93
N LYS A 281 3.30 -11.92 6.96
CA LYS A 281 2.76 -12.83 5.96
C LYS A 281 3.81 -13.85 5.61
N ILE A 282 3.49 -15.10 5.93
CA ILE A 282 4.23 -16.25 5.44
C ILE A 282 3.47 -16.76 4.23
N TRP A 283 4.15 -16.94 3.10
CA TRP A 283 3.55 -17.58 1.92
C TRP A 283 3.43 -19.07 2.25
N THR A 284 2.23 -19.50 2.63
CA THR A 284 1.84 -20.91 2.82
C THR A 284 0.58 -21.20 2.05
#